data_AF-A0A949Z435-F1
#
_entry.id   AF-A0A949Z435-F1
#
_cell.length_a   1.000
_cell.length_b   1.000
_cell.length_c   1.000
_cell.angle_alpha   90.00
_cell.angle_beta   90.00
_cell.angle_gamma   90.00
#
_symmetry.space_group_name_H-M   'P 1'
#
loop_
_entity.id
_entity.type
_entity.pdbx_description
1 polymer ?
#
loop_
_entity_poly.entity_id
_entity_poly.type
_entity_poly.pdbx_seq_one_letter_code
_entity_poly.pdbx_strand_id
1 'polypeptide(L)'
;MSEPETTRLTITLSKQADLALRSFLGSQGMKKGDISRFIEEAVLWRIFNQTVHEAREAFADVPAEELQNMIDEAVADVRTKHYRERAERP
;
A
#
# COMPACT_ATOMS: atom_id res chain seq x y z
N MET A 1 9.30 17.03 -22.08
CA MET A 1 9.88 17.52 -20.80
C MET A 1 9.40 16.55 -19.75
N SER A 2 10.29 15.76 -19.16
CA SER A 2 9.90 14.83 -18.09
C SER A 2 9.42 15.63 -16.90
N GLU A 3 8.22 15.34 -16.39
CA GLU A 3 7.71 15.97 -15.19
C GLU A 3 8.62 15.61 -14.00
N PRO A 4 8.79 16.51 -13.03
CA PRO A 4 9.52 16.16 -11.82
C PRO A 4 8.77 15.07 -11.05
N GLU A 5 9.40 13.93 -10.82
CA GLU A 5 8.89 12.76 -10.06
C GLU A 5 8.56 13.05 -8.57
N THR A 6 8.65 14.31 -8.12
CA THR A 6 8.42 14.70 -6.73
C THR A 6 7.53 15.93 -6.63
N THR A 7 6.45 15.81 -5.85
CA THR A 7 5.56 16.93 -5.51
C THR A 7 5.89 17.48 -4.12
N ARG A 8 6.04 18.81 -3.99
CA ARG A 8 6.20 19.46 -2.68
C ARG A 8 4.84 19.63 -2.01
N LEU A 9 4.71 19.13 -0.79
CA LEU A 9 3.51 19.27 0.02
C LEU A 9 3.78 20.12 1.27
N THR A 10 2.87 21.03 1.59
CA THR A 10 2.82 21.75 2.87
C THR A 10 1.65 21.22 3.68
N ILE A 11 1.92 20.72 4.89
CA ILE A 11 0.90 20.18 5.79
C ILE A 11 0.98 20.84 7.16
N THR A 12 -0.14 20.88 7.87
CA THR A 12 -0.20 21.33 9.27
C THR A 12 -0.35 20.11 10.17
N LEU A 13 0.56 19.95 11.12
CA LEU A 13 0.53 18.89 12.14
C LEU A 13 0.29 19.51 13.52
N SER A 14 -0.28 18.73 14.44
CA SER A 14 -0.31 19.14 15.84
C SER A 14 1.11 19.24 16.41
N LYS A 15 1.33 20.14 17.38
CA LYS A 15 2.64 20.29 18.03
C LYS A 15 3.14 18.97 18.63
N GLN A 16 2.23 18.18 19.20
CA GLN A 16 2.56 16.89 19.79
C GLN A 16 3.02 15.87 18.74
N ALA A 17 2.34 15.82 17.58
CA ALA A 17 2.71 14.91 16.50
C ALA A 17 4.06 15.29 15.87
N ASP A 18 4.31 16.59 15.64
CA ASP A 18 5.61 17.07 15.14
C ASP A 18 6.75 16.73 16.12
N LEU A 19 6.54 16.95 17.43
CA LEU A 19 7.52 16.59 18.45
C LEU A 19 7.81 15.09 18.45
N ALA A 20 6.76 14.26 18.48
CA ALA A 20 6.90 12.80 18.47
C ALA A 20 7.65 12.31 17.22
N LEU A 21 7.29 12.84 16.04
CA LEU A 21 7.94 12.50 14.78
C LEU A 21 9.43 12.84 14.79
N ARG A 22 9.78 14.06 15.22
CA ARG A 22 11.17 14.52 15.28
C ARG A 22 11.98 13.76 16.32
N SER A 23 11.41 13.49 17.49
CA SER A 23 12.06 12.67 18.53
C SER A 23 12.32 11.25 18.04
N PHE A 24 11.32 10.63 17.38
CA PHE A 24 11.46 9.29 16.82
C PHE A 24 12.57 9.24 15.76
N LEU A 25 12.52 10.10 14.74
CA LEU A 25 13.54 10.13 13.70
C LEU A 25 14.91 10.53 14.25
N GLY A 26 14.95 11.47 15.21
CA GLY A 26 16.17 11.90 15.89
C GLY A 26 16.89 10.74 16.57
N SER A 27 16.14 9.84 17.23
CA SER A 27 16.69 8.62 17.85
C SER A 27 17.34 7.65 16.86
N GLN A 28 16.97 7.73 15.57
CA GLN A 28 17.48 6.88 14.48
C GLN A 28 18.59 7.56 13.65
N GLY A 29 19.07 8.74 14.06
CA GLY A 29 20.10 9.47 13.32
C GLY A 29 19.57 10.24 12.11
N MET A 30 18.42 10.91 12.28
CA MET A 30 17.72 11.73 11.29
C MET A 30 18.63 12.51 10.33
N LYS A 31 18.39 12.35 9.03
CA LYS A 31 19.00 13.09 7.93
C LYS A 31 17.97 14.01 7.25
N LYS A 32 18.48 14.96 6.46
CA LYS A 32 17.63 15.81 5.63
C LYS A 32 16.79 14.95 4.68
N GLY A 33 15.48 15.13 4.70
CA GLY A 33 14.53 14.38 3.87
C GLY A 33 13.85 13.20 4.58
N ASP A 34 14.33 12.79 5.76
CA ASP A 34 13.73 11.65 6.46
C ASP A 34 12.32 11.93 6.97
N ILE A 35 11.98 13.19 7.29
CA ILE A 35 10.59 13.57 7.58
C ILE A 35 9.70 13.35 6.36
N SER A 36 10.13 13.79 5.18
CA SER A 36 9.35 13.64 3.95
C SER A 36 9.16 12.16 3.61
N ARG A 37 10.23 11.37 3.68
CA ARG A 37 10.18 9.92 3.45
C ARG A 37 9.27 9.22 4.46
N PHE A 38 9.38 9.56 5.74
CA PHE A 38 8.53 8.97 6.78
C PHE A 38 7.05 9.27 6.55
N ILE A 39 6.71 10.51 6.19
CA ILE A 39 5.32 10.89 5.89
C ILE A 39 4.81 10.15 4.64
N GLU A 40 5.63 10.07 3.59
CA GLU A 40 5.30 9.32 2.37
C GLU A 40 5.00 7.84 2.68
N GLU A 41 5.91 7.16 3.38
CA GLU A 41 5.72 5.77 3.81
C GLU A 41 4.48 5.61 4.69
N ALA A 42 4.24 6.53 5.64
CA ALA A 42 3.08 6.48 6.51
C ALA A 42 1.75 6.65 5.74
N VAL A 43 1.73 7.50 4.71
CA VAL A 43 0.56 7.67 3.84
C VAL A 43 0.30 6.39 3.04
N LEU A 44 1.33 5.83 2.39
CA LEU A 44 1.21 4.58 1.65
C LEU A 44 0.73 3.44 2.54
N TRP A 45 1.33 3.30 3.73
CA TRP A 45 0.91 2.32 4.71
C TRP A 45 -0.52 2.51 5.18
N ARG A 46 -0.97 3.76 5.39
CA ARG A 46 -2.34 4.02 5.83
C ARG A 46 -3.36 3.65 4.76
N ILE A 47 -3.08 4.00 3.50
CA ILE A 47 -3.93 3.63 2.35
C ILE A 47 -3.99 2.11 2.23
N PHE A 48 -2.83 1.43 2.22
CA PHE A 48 -2.77 -0.02 2.12
C PHE A 48 -3.59 -0.71 3.22
N ASN A 49 -3.38 -0.32 4.49
CA ASN A 49 -4.13 -0.90 5.61
C ASN A 49 -5.64 -0.67 5.46
N GLN A 50 -6.05 0.50 5.00
CA GLN A 50 -7.47 0.80 4.78
C GLN A 50 -8.05 -0.10 3.67
N THR A 51 -7.36 -0.25 2.54
CA THR A 51 -7.80 -1.12 1.45
C THR A 51 -7.87 -2.58 1.86
N VAL A 52 -6.87 -3.08 2.61
CA VAL A 52 -6.89 -4.45 3.13
C VAL A 52 -8.05 -4.65 4.11
N HIS A 53 -8.31 -3.65 4.96
CA HIS A 53 -9.41 -3.72 5.91
C HIS A 53 -10.77 -3.76 5.20
N GLU A 54 -11.00 -2.86 4.24
CA GLU A 54 -12.23 -2.84 3.43
C GLU A 54 -12.43 -4.16 2.67
N ALA A 55 -11.37 -4.71 2.07
CA ALA A 55 -11.44 -6.01 1.42
C ALA A 55 -11.84 -7.11 2.41
N ARG A 56 -11.23 -7.13 3.60
CA ARG A 56 -11.55 -8.14 4.63
C ARG A 56 -12.98 -7.99 5.16
N GLU A 57 -13.45 -6.76 5.37
CA GLU A 57 -14.83 -6.50 5.79
C GLU A 57 -15.84 -6.97 4.75
N ALA A 58 -15.56 -6.77 3.45
CA ALA A 58 -16.42 -7.23 2.37
C ALA A 58 -16.61 -8.77 2.35
N PHE A 59 -15.67 -9.53 2.92
CA PHE A 59 -15.73 -10.99 3.02
C PHE A 59 -15.86 -11.50 4.46
N ALA A 60 -16.22 -10.64 5.42
CA ALA A 60 -16.23 -11.01 6.84
C ALA A 60 -17.21 -12.14 7.17
N ASP A 61 -18.30 -12.24 6.41
CA ASP A 61 -19.34 -13.26 6.59
C ASP A 61 -19.10 -14.54 5.76
N VAL A 62 -18.03 -14.58 4.97
CA VAL A 62 -17.71 -15.73 4.09
C VAL A 62 -16.88 -16.75 4.88
N PRO A 63 -17.31 -18.03 4.97
CA PRO A 63 -16.52 -19.09 5.58
C PRO A 63 -15.15 -19.22 4.91
N ALA A 64 -14.11 -19.53 5.69
CA ALA A 64 -12.74 -19.60 5.18
C ALA A 64 -12.56 -20.59 4.01
N GLU A 65 -13.30 -21.70 4.01
CA GLU A 65 -13.27 -22.70 2.94
C GLU A 65 -13.88 -22.13 1.63
N GLU A 66 -14.99 -21.40 1.74
CA GLU A 66 -15.64 -20.76 0.59
C GLU A 66 -14.75 -19.64 0.03
N LEU A 67 -14.13 -18.83 0.91
CA LEU A 67 -13.17 -17.81 0.52
C LEU A 67 -11.96 -18.42 -0.21
N GLN A 68 -11.43 -19.55 0.28
CA GLN A 68 -10.33 -20.26 -0.35
C GLN A 68 -10.73 -20.79 -1.75
N ASN A 69 -11.93 -21.35 -1.88
CA ASN A 69 -12.46 -21.80 -3.18
C ASN A 69 -12.58 -20.63 -4.18
N MET A 70 -13.08 -19.47 -3.75
CA MET A 70 -13.16 -18.27 -4.58
C MET A 70 -11.76 -17.79 -5.03
N ILE A 71 -10.77 -17.87 -4.16
CA ILE A 71 -9.37 -17.54 -4.50
C ILE A 71 -8.82 -18.52 -5.54
N ASP A 72 -9.03 -19.81 -5.33
CA ASP A 72 -8.51 -20.85 -6.22
C ASP A 72 -9.13 -20.75 -7.62
N GLU A 73 -10.44 -20.48 -7.71
CA GLU A 73 -11.14 -20.23 -8.96
C GLU A 73 -10.55 -19.01 -9.69
N ALA A 74 -10.43 -17.86 -9.01
CA ALA A 74 -9.89 -16.64 -9.60
C ALA A 74 -8.44 -16.80 -10.10
N VAL A 75 -7.60 -17.53 -9.34
CA VAL A 75 -6.21 -17.81 -9.73
C VAL A 75 -6.16 -18.76 -10.93
N ALA A 76 -7.01 -19.78 -10.98
CA ALA A 76 -7.09 -20.70 -12.11
C ALA A 76 -7.49 -19.98 -13.41
N ASP A 77 -8.41 -19.02 -13.32
CA ASP A 77 -8.85 -18.19 -14.45
C ASP A 77 -7.73 -17.32 -15.01
N VAL A 78 -7.00 -16.61 -14.13
CA VAL A 78 -5.86 -15.77 -14.54
C VAL A 78 -4.76 -16.62 -15.18
N ARG A 79 -4.46 -17.79 -14.60
CA ARG A 79 -3.46 -18.72 -15.18
C ARG A 79 -3.90 -19.21 -16.56
N THR A 80 -5.14 -19.64 -16.69
CA THR A 80 -5.71 -20.07 -17.98
C THR A 80 -5.59 -18.98 -19.04
N LYS A 81 -5.93 -17.73 -18.70
CA LYS A 81 -5.79 -16.57 -19.60
C LYS A 81 -4.33 -16.36 -20.02
N HIS A 82 -3.40 -16.33 -19.06
CA HIS A 82 -1.98 -16.19 -19.36
C HIS A 82 -1.41 -17.31 -20.23
N TYR A 83 -1.83 -18.57 -20.02
CA TYR A 83 -1.41 -19.68 -20.85
C TYR A 83 -1.93 -19.56 -22.29
N ARG A 84 -3.17 -19.09 -22.48
CA ARG A 84 -3.75 -18.82 -23.81
C ARG A 84 -2.99 -17.71 -24.54
N GLU A 85 -2.76 -16.57 -23.89
CA GLU A 85 -1.99 -15.45 -24.45
C GLU A 85 -0.58 -15.86 -24.86
N ARG A 86 0.07 -16.74 -24.08
CA ARG A 86 1.40 -17.24 -24.40
C ARG A 86 1.40 -18.23 -25.56
N ALA A 87 0.34 -19.03 -25.71
CA ALA A 87 0.19 -19.96 -26.83
C ALA A 87 -0.12 -19.24 -28.16
N GLU A 88 -0.70 -18.05 -28.11
CA GLU A 88 -1.04 -17.22 -29.28
C GLU A 88 0.11 -16.31 -29.74
N ARG A 89 1.23 -16.29 -29.02
CA ARG A 89 2.41 -15.47 -29.36
C ARG A 89 3.29 -16.23 -30.37
N PRO A 90 3.56 -15.69 -31.57
CA PRO A 90 4.32 -16.37 -32.63
C PRO A 90 5.81 -16.55 -32.30
#